data_AF-T0Z503-F1
#
_entry.id   AF-T0Z503-F1
#
_cell.length_a   1.000
_cell.length_b   1.000
_cell.length_c   1.000
_cell.angle_alpha   90.00
_cell.angle_beta   90.00
_cell.angle_gamma   90.00
#
_symmetry.space_group_name_H-M   'P 1'
#
loop_
_entity.id
_entity.type
_entity.pdbx_description
1 polymer ?
#
loop_
_entity_poly.entity_id
_entity_poly.type
_entity_poly.pdbx_seq_one_letter_code
_entity_poly.pdbx_strand_id
1 'polypeptide(L)'
;MGKGHEICVNVTLLDGLVLARSVFHHSLNYRSALLFGVPEEISDLEKKREALLIITNHLAPNRWEEARRPTDAEIRATSVFSLPISEGSAKIRTGPPSDLEEDMNFPVWAGIVPIDNRLGDPVPDPDILPGLPLPALLKASRFSPKGGR
;
A
#
# COMPACT_ATOMS: atom_id res chain seq x y z
N MET A 1 8.38 -20.02 24.94
CA MET A 1 8.13 -19.06 23.84
C MET A 1 7.92 -17.70 24.48
N GLY A 2 8.72 -16.70 24.10
CA GLY A 2 8.59 -15.35 24.68
C GLY A 2 7.29 -14.69 24.25
N LYS A 3 6.69 -13.88 25.12
CA LYS A 3 5.57 -13.01 24.73
C LYS A 3 6.05 -12.07 23.62
N GLY A 4 5.25 -11.91 22.57
CA GLY A 4 5.55 -10.97 21.48
C GLY A 4 5.73 -9.55 22.00
N HIS A 5 6.49 -8.74 21.27
CA HIS A 5 6.66 -7.32 21.58
C HIS A 5 5.52 -6.51 20.96
N GLU A 6 5.10 -5.46 21.65
CA GLU A 6 4.19 -4.47 21.08
C GLU A 6 4.88 -3.75 19.90
N ILE A 7 4.15 -3.60 18.81
CA ILE A 7 4.62 -2.94 17.58
C ILE A 7 3.68 -1.82 17.16
N CYS A 8 4.19 -0.96 16.28
CA CYS A 8 3.41 0.02 15.54
C CYS A 8 3.56 -0.26 14.05
N VAL A 9 2.43 -0.43 13.35
CA VAL A 9 2.38 -0.54 11.88
C VAL A 9 1.85 0.78 11.32
N ASN A 10 2.65 1.46 10.50
CA ASN A 10 2.23 2.68 9.81
C ASN A 10 2.05 2.40 8.31
N VAL A 11 0.88 2.75 7.77
CA VAL A 11 0.58 2.74 6.34
C VAL A 11 0.29 4.17 5.90
N THR A 12 0.97 4.65 4.86
CA THR A 12 0.79 6.01 4.32
C THR A 12 0.60 5.96 2.81
N LEU A 13 -0.44 6.65 2.32
CA LEU A 13 -0.69 6.92 0.90
C LEU A 13 -0.44 8.41 0.64
N LEU A 14 0.45 8.71 -0.30
CA LEU A 14 0.70 10.08 -0.77
C LEU A 14 -0.23 10.40 -1.94
N ASP A 15 -0.92 11.53 -1.85
CA ASP A 15 -1.94 11.95 -2.81
C ASP A 15 -1.53 13.24 -3.57
N GLY A 16 -0.55 14.00 -3.08
CA GLY A 16 0.00 15.15 -3.83
C GLY A 16 1.01 16.00 -3.08
N LEU A 17 1.85 16.71 -3.83
CA LEU A 17 2.70 17.78 -3.31
C LEU A 17 1.88 19.06 -3.22
N VAL A 18 1.96 19.78 -2.10
CA VAL A 18 1.33 21.09 -1.94
C VAL A 18 2.43 22.14 -1.93
N LEU A 19 2.54 22.88 -3.03
CA LEU A 19 3.54 23.92 -3.22
C LEU A 19 2.88 25.28 -2.93
N ALA A 20 3.25 25.85 -1.81
CA ALA A 20 2.81 27.17 -1.35
C ALA A 20 3.68 28.30 -1.94
N ARG A 21 3.35 29.55 -1.66
CA ARG A 21 4.20 30.71 -2.03
C ARG A 21 5.39 30.85 -1.09
N SER A 22 5.19 30.56 0.19
CA SER A 22 6.26 30.45 1.19
C SER A 22 6.69 29.01 1.38
N VAL A 23 8.01 28.77 1.44
CA VAL A 23 8.59 27.44 1.68
C VAL A 23 8.08 26.83 3.00
N PHE A 24 7.80 27.66 4.00
CA PHE A 24 7.29 27.21 5.29
C PHE A 24 5.89 26.57 5.20
N HIS A 25 5.11 26.94 4.18
CA HIS A 25 3.75 26.45 3.98
C HIS A 25 3.66 25.31 2.95
N HIS A 26 4.80 24.86 2.41
CA HIS A 26 4.84 23.63 1.62
C HIS A 26 4.40 22.42 2.44
N SER A 27 3.70 21.48 1.81
CA SER A 27 3.19 20.29 2.49
C SER A 27 2.87 19.16 1.52
N LEU A 28 2.15 18.14 2.00
CA LEU A 28 1.69 16.99 1.24
C LEU A 28 0.21 16.76 1.49
N ASN A 29 -0.53 16.38 0.47
CA ASN A 29 -1.81 15.69 0.64
C ASN A 29 -1.52 14.20 0.81
N TYR A 30 -2.11 13.59 1.84
CA TYR A 30 -1.85 12.20 2.21
C TYR A 30 -2.95 11.62 3.11
N ARG A 31 -2.99 10.30 3.19
CA ARG A 31 -3.78 9.52 4.15
C ARG A 31 -2.85 8.55 4.86
N SER A 32 -2.85 8.54 6.19
CA SER A 32 -2.04 7.60 6.98
C SER A 32 -2.85 6.93 8.07
N ALA A 33 -2.50 5.69 8.40
CA ALA A 33 -3.04 4.95 9.53
C ALA A 33 -1.89 4.30 10.31
N LEU A 34 -1.87 4.53 11.63
CA LEU A 34 -1.00 3.84 12.58
C LEU A 34 -1.86 2.82 13.33
N LEU A 35 -1.39 1.59 13.43
CA LEU A 35 -2.02 0.50 14.17
C LEU A 35 -1.06 0.00 15.23
N PHE A 36 -1.55 -0.24 16.44
CA PHE A 36 -0.74 -0.70 17.57
C PHE A 36 -1.22 -2.08 18.04
N GLY A 37 -0.30 -2.89 18.55
CA GLY A 37 -0.64 -4.13 19.22
C GLY A 37 0.50 -5.14 19.23
N VAL A 38 0.22 -6.32 19.77
CA VAL A 38 1.17 -7.44 19.80
C VAL A 38 0.80 -8.41 18.67
N PRO A 39 1.70 -8.65 17.69
CA PRO A 39 1.41 -9.57 16.61
C PRO A 39 1.42 -11.02 17.12
N GLU A 40 0.54 -11.83 16.55
CA GLU A 40 0.44 -13.26 16.82
C GLU A 40 1.00 -14.05 15.64
N GLU A 41 1.93 -14.98 15.89
CA GLU A 41 2.41 -15.88 14.84
C GLU A 41 1.34 -16.93 14.53
N ILE A 42 0.98 -17.04 13.25
CA ILE A 42 0.14 -18.13 12.75
C ILE A 42 1.04 -19.35 12.59
N SER A 43 1.02 -20.28 13.54
CA SER A 43 1.89 -21.47 13.53
C SER A 43 1.29 -22.69 12.83
N ASP A 44 -0.04 -22.78 12.77
CA ASP A 44 -0.77 -23.86 12.09
C ASP A 44 -0.54 -23.82 10.57
N LEU A 45 -0.22 -24.98 9.99
CA LEU A 45 0.20 -25.08 8.59
C LEU A 45 -0.92 -24.69 7.61
N GLU A 46 -2.16 -25.11 7.88
CA GLU A 46 -3.30 -24.82 7.02
C GLU A 46 -3.72 -23.37 7.13
N LYS A 47 -3.70 -22.79 8.35
CA LYS A 47 -3.93 -21.35 8.53
C LYS A 47 -2.85 -20.50 7.86
N LYS A 48 -1.57 -20.93 7.90
CA LYS A 48 -0.50 -20.27 7.12
C LYS A 48 -0.80 -20.34 5.62
N ARG A 49 -1.21 -21.50 5.12
CA ARG A 49 -1.58 -21.70 3.71
C ARG A 49 -2.71 -20.76 3.28
N GLU A 50 -3.76 -20.67 4.10
CA GLU A 50 -4.90 -19.77 3.88
C GLU A 50 -4.48 -18.29 3.89
N ALA A 51 -3.69 -17.87 4.89
CA ALA A 51 -3.20 -16.51 4.98
C ALA A 51 -2.33 -16.12 3.76
N LEU A 52 -1.45 -17.02 3.31
CA LEU A 52 -0.62 -16.80 2.11
C LEU A 52 -1.45 -16.76 0.83
N LEU A 53 -2.52 -17.56 0.74
CA LEU A 53 -3.49 -17.47 -0.37
C LEU A 53 -4.14 -16.09 -0.39
N ILE A 54 -4.64 -15.61 0.75
CA ILE A 54 -5.29 -14.29 0.88
C ILE A 54 -4.32 -13.18 0.49
N ILE A 55 -3.08 -13.20 0.99
CA ILE A 55 -2.05 -12.21 0.65
C ILE A 55 -1.74 -12.24 -0.84
N THR A 56 -1.53 -13.42 -1.41
CA THR A 56 -1.23 -13.58 -2.85
C THR A 56 -2.35 -13.02 -3.71
N ASN A 57 -3.60 -13.38 -3.41
CA ASN A 57 -4.76 -12.93 -4.18
C ASN A 57 -5.15 -11.48 -3.89
N HIS A 58 -4.74 -10.92 -2.75
CA HIS A 58 -4.88 -9.49 -2.47
C HIS A 58 -4.00 -8.65 -3.40
N LEU A 59 -2.77 -9.12 -3.67
CA LEU A 59 -1.82 -8.46 -4.57
C LEU A 59 -2.14 -8.71 -6.04
N ALA A 60 -2.43 -9.95 -6.39
CA ALA A 60 -2.71 -10.38 -7.75
C ALA A 60 -3.93 -11.33 -7.75
N PRO A 61 -5.13 -10.82 -8.07
CA PRO A 61 -6.36 -11.63 -8.04
C PRO A 61 -6.19 -12.94 -8.81
N ASN A 62 -6.61 -14.04 -8.20
CA ASN A 62 -6.54 -15.41 -8.73
C ASN A 62 -5.12 -15.97 -8.94
N ARG A 63 -4.06 -15.24 -8.59
CA ARG A 63 -2.67 -15.68 -8.85
C ARG A 63 -2.29 -16.97 -8.14
N TRP A 64 -2.90 -17.25 -6.99
CA TRP A 64 -2.67 -18.50 -6.26
C TRP A 64 -3.05 -19.75 -7.07
N GLU A 65 -4.07 -19.65 -7.91
CA GLU A 65 -4.54 -20.76 -8.75
C GLU A 65 -3.77 -20.88 -10.07
N GLU A 66 -3.20 -19.77 -10.55
CA GLU A 66 -2.42 -19.72 -11.80
C GLU A 66 -0.97 -20.19 -11.61
N ALA A 67 -0.39 -19.93 -10.44
CA ALA A 67 0.98 -20.32 -10.12
C ALA A 67 1.05 -21.71 -9.45
N ARG A 68 2.22 -22.36 -9.50
CA ARG A 68 2.45 -23.58 -8.72
C ARG A 68 2.26 -23.26 -7.23
N ARG A 69 1.31 -23.97 -6.59
CA ARG A 69 1.03 -23.83 -5.16
C ARG A 69 2.26 -24.18 -4.31
N PRO A 70 2.46 -23.50 -3.16
CA PRO A 70 3.59 -23.79 -2.28
C PRO A 70 3.48 -25.18 -1.66
N THR A 71 4.63 -25.83 -1.56
CA THR A 71 4.84 -27.06 -0.80
C THR A 71 4.77 -26.79 0.69
N ASP A 72 4.56 -27.83 1.48
CA ASP A 72 4.55 -27.70 2.93
C ASP A 72 5.90 -27.22 3.49
N ALA A 73 7.01 -27.57 2.83
CA ALA A 73 8.34 -27.10 3.22
C ALA A 73 8.47 -25.58 3.05
N GLU A 74 7.96 -25.02 1.94
CA GLU A 74 7.94 -23.57 1.70
C GLU A 74 7.04 -22.84 2.71
N ILE A 75 5.88 -23.40 3.04
CA ILE A 75 4.98 -22.81 4.03
C ILE A 75 5.60 -22.84 5.43
N ARG A 76 6.24 -23.95 5.83
CA ARG A 76 6.94 -24.04 7.12
C ARG A 76 8.10 -23.06 7.22
N ALA A 77 8.82 -22.84 6.12
CA ALA A 77 9.92 -21.89 6.04
C ALA A 77 9.46 -20.42 6.08
N THR A 78 8.17 -20.15 5.95
CA THR A 78 7.60 -18.79 5.94
C THR A 78 6.93 -18.48 7.27
N SER A 79 7.36 -17.45 7.99
CA SER A 79 6.63 -16.94 9.16
C SER A 79 5.53 -15.98 8.72
N VAL A 80 4.33 -16.16 9.27
CA VAL A 80 3.16 -15.33 8.99
C VAL A 80 2.61 -14.83 10.32
N PHE A 81 2.36 -13.53 10.42
CA PHE A 81 1.85 -12.90 11.63
C PHE A 81 0.52 -12.22 11.33
N SER A 82 -0.41 -12.30 12.28
CA SER A 82 -1.64 -11.51 12.30
C SER A 82 -1.55 -10.44 13.39
N LEU A 83 -1.99 -9.23 13.07
CA LEU A 83 -2.15 -8.15 14.05
C LEU A 83 -3.64 -7.78 14.09
N PRO A 84 -4.37 -8.13 15.17
CA PRO A 84 -5.73 -7.67 15.36
C PRO A 84 -5.78 -6.13 15.36
N ILE A 85 -6.72 -5.56 14.59
CA ILE A 85 -6.92 -4.12 14.54
C ILE A 85 -7.83 -3.72 15.70
N SER A 86 -7.25 -3.45 16.86
CA SER A 86 -7.98 -3.01 18.06
C SER A 86 -7.67 -1.57 18.45
N GLU A 87 -6.47 -1.07 18.15
CA GLU A 87 -6.02 0.27 18.48
C GLU A 87 -5.27 0.91 17.31
N GLY A 88 -5.54 2.18 17.05
CA GLY A 88 -4.87 2.92 16.00
C GLY A 88 -5.27 4.39 15.92
N SER A 89 -4.56 5.13 15.07
CA SER A 89 -4.88 6.52 14.73
C SER A 89 -4.80 6.71 13.22
N ALA A 90 -5.59 7.62 12.68
CA ALA A 90 -5.55 7.96 11.27
C ALA A 90 -5.44 9.48 11.10
N LYS A 91 -4.74 9.91 10.04
CA LYS A 91 -4.62 11.31 9.67
C LYS A 91 -4.80 11.47 8.18
N ILE A 92 -5.56 12.48 7.81
CA ILE A 92 -5.81 12.85 6.42
C ILE A 92 -5.45 14.33 6.27
N ARG A 93 -4.68 14.66 5.24
CA ARG A 93 -4.50 16.03 4.78
C ARG A 93 -4.90 16.10 3.32
N THR A 94 -5.81 17.00 3.01
CA THR A 94 -6.25 17.33 1.65
C THR A 94 -6.34 18.85 1.51
N GLY A 95 -6.43 19.33 0.28
CA GLY A 95 -6.67 20.74 -0.02
C GLY A 95 -5.44 21.52 -0.50
N PRO A 96 -5.64 22.82 -0.80
CA PRO A 96 -4.63 23.70 -1.39
C PRO A 96 -3.55 24.12 -0.38
N PRO A 97 -2.53 24.89 -0.83
CA PRO A 97 -1.65 25.62 0.07
C PRO A 97 -2.43 26.53 1.03
N SER A 98 -1.88 26.74 2.23
CA SER A 98 -2.43 27.67 3.22
C SER A 98 -1.44 28.82 3.42
N ASP A 99 -1.27 29.65 2.39
CA ASP A 99 -0.44 30.85 2.42
C ASP A 99 -1.01 31.92 3.38
N LEU A 100 -0.15 32.78 3.89
CA LEU A 100 -0.54 33.97 4.64
C LEU A 100 -0.86 35.13 3.69
N GLU A 101 -1.63 36.11 4.16
CA GLU A 101 -2.01 37.29 3.36
C GLU A 101 -0.80 38.04 2.81
N GLU A 102 0.29 38.13 3.59
CA GLU A 102 1.54 38.79 3.19
C GLU A 102 2.24 38.11 2.00
N ASP A 103 2.02 36.80 1.83
CA ASP A 103 2.64 36.02 0.75
C ASP A 103 1.85 36.11 -0.56
N MET A 104 0.59 36.57 -0.55
CA MET A 104 -0.34 36.44 -1.69
C MET A 104 0.15 37.13 -2.97
N ASN A 105 0.96 38.17 -2.84
CA ASN A 105 1.54 38.93 -3.95
C ASN A 105 2.95 38.45 -4.36
N PHE A 106 3.50 37.43 -3.70
CA PHE A 106 4.80 36.89 -4.08
C PHE A 106 4.71 36.21 -5.46
N PRO A 107 5.57 36.58 -6.43
CA PRO A 107 5.39 36.19 -7.84
C PRO A 107 5.92 34.78 -8.11
N VAL A 108 5.29 33.77 -7.50
CA VAL A 108 5.57 32.34 -7.71
C VAL A 108 4.29 31.56 -7.94
N TRP A 109 4.40 30.43 -8.65
CA TRP A 109 3.29 29.50 -8.77
C TRP A 109 3.03 28.80 -7.43
N ALA A 110 1.76 28.68 -7.03
CA ALA A 110 1.32 27.91 -5.88
C ALA A 110 0.13 27.02 -6.25
N GLY A 111 0.10 25.81 -5.73
CA GLY A 111 -0.91 24.83 -6.08
C GLY A 111 -0.58 23.42 -5.58
N ILE A 112 -1.22 22.43 -6.21
CA ILE A 112 -1.05 21.02 -5.88
C ILE A 112 -0.50 20.31 -7.12
N VAL A 113 0.53 19.47 -6.93
CA VAL A 113 0.97 18.48 -7.91
C VAL A 113 0.45 17.11 -7.45
N PRO A 114 -0.64 16.58 -8.05
CA PRO A 114 -1.19 15.29 -7.64
C PRO A 114 -0.19 14.15 -7.81
N ILE A 115 -0.20 13.21 -6.87
CA ILE A 115 0.55 11.96 -6.97
C ILE A 115 -0.46 10.84 -7.21
N ASP A 116 -0.32 10.15 -8.34
CA ASP A 116 -1.15 9.01 -8.70
C ASP A 116 -0.29 7.74 -8.68
N ASN A 117 -0.65 6.79 -7.82
CA ASN A 117 0.00 5.49 -7.75
C ASN A 117 -0.71 4.55 -8.71
N ARG A 118 -0.05 4.14 -9.78
CA ARG A 118 -0.61 3.21 -10.77
C ARG A 118 0.38 2.09 -11.07
N LEU A 119 -0.15 0.92 -11.39
CA LEU A 119 0.66 -0.15 -11.98
C LEU A 119 1.14 0.30 -13.36
N GLY A 120 2.41 0.06 -13.66
CA GLY A 120 2.97 0.25 -15.00
C GLY A 120 2.63 -0.90 -15.93
N ASP A 121 3.12 -0.81 -17.17
CA ASP A 121 3.00 -1.91 -18.12
C ASP A 121 3.80 -3.13 -17.64
N PRO A 122 3.27 -4.36 -17.81
CA PRO A 122 4.01 -5.58 -17.46
C PRO A 122 5.28 -5.69 -18.28
N VAL A 123 6.37 -6.01 -17.61
CA VAL A 123 7.64 -6.37 -18.25
C VAL A 123 7.78 -7.89 -18.14
N PRO A 124 7.84 -8.63 -19.27
CA PRO A 124 7.97 -10.08 -19.23
C PRO A 124 9.36 -10.50 -18.74
N ASP A 125 9.41 -11.63 -18.06
CA ASP A 125 10.66 -12.34 -17.77
C ASP A 125 11.31 -12.77 -19.11
N PRO A 126 12.61 -12.51 -19.34
CA PRO A 126 13.31 -12.99 -20.54
C PRO A 126 13.20 -14.49 -20.80
N ASP A 127 13.02 -15.30 -19.75
CA ASP A 127 12.92 -16.76 -19.83
C ASP A 127 11.47 -17.26 -19.89
N ILE A 128 10.48 -16.36 -20.00
CA ILE A 128 9.07 -16.77 -20.06
C ILE A 128 8.79 -17.64 -21.29
N LEU A 129 8.00 -18.70 -21.10
CA LEU A 129 7.56 -19.52 -22.22
C LEU A 129 6.76 -18.67 -23.22
N PRO A 130 6.99 -18.83 -24.54
CA PRO A 130 6.27 -18.08 -25.55
C PRO A 130 4.76 -18.32 -25.50
N GLY A 131 3.97 -17.26 -25.74
CA GLY A 131 2.51 -17.36 -25.90
C GLY A 131 1.71 -17.47 -24.60
N LEU A 132 2.34 -17.34 -23.43
CA LEU A 132 1.61 -17.30 -22.17
C LEU A 132 0.82 -15.98 -22.02
N PRO A 133 -0.44 -16.04 -21.54
CA PRO A 133 -1.26 -14.85 -21.34
C PRO A 133 -0.75 -14.02 -20.15
N LEU A 134 -0.98 -12.71 -20.20
CA LEU A 134 -0.75 -11.84 -19.06
C LEU A 134 -1.74 -12.15 -17.92
N PRO A 135 -1.35 -11.98 -16.65
CA PRO A 135 -2.24 -12.17 -15.50
C PRO A 135 -3.48 -11.27 -15.56
N ALA A 136 -4.59 -11.76 -15.01
CA ALA A 136 -5.86 -11.02 -14.97
C ALA A 136 -5.81 -9.71 -14.15
N LEU A 137 -4.81 -9.56 -13.26
CA LEU A 137 -4.57 -8.39 -12.41
C LEU A 137 -4.60 -7.06 -13.19
N LEU A 138 -4.16 -7.07 -14.45
CA LEU A 138 -4.07 -5.87 -15.29
C LEU A 138 -5.42 -5.26 -15.67
N LYS A 139 -6.51 -6.01 -15.48
CA LYS A 139 -7.87 -5.54 -15.81
C LYS A 139 -8.60 -4.90 -14.62
N ALA A 140 -8.05 -5.02 -13.41
CA ALA A 140 -8.75 -4.71 -12.15
C ALA A 140 -7.91 -3.91 -11.16
N SER A 141 -6.95 -3.10 -11.64
CA SER A 141 -6.04 -2.32 -10.80
C SER A 141 -6.82 -1.53 -9.74
N ARG A 142 -6.71 -1.96 -8.48
CA ARG A 142 -7.26 -1.29 -7.29
C ARG A 142 -6.57 0.04 -7.01
N PHE A 143 -5.47 0.31 -7.71
CA PHE A 143 -4.72 1.55 -7.64
C PHE A 143 -5.24 2.61 -8.62
N SER A 144 -6.23 2.28 -9.48
CA SER A 144 -6.98 3.34 -10.15
C SER A 144 -7.70 4.19 -9.09
N PRO A 145 -7.59 5.53 -9.14
CA PRO A 145 -8.33 6.37 -8.21
C PRO A 145 -9.82 6.06 -8.41
N LYS A 146 -10.50 5.57 -7.37
CA LYS A 146 -11.95 5.71 -7.32
C LYS A 146 -12.19 7.21 -7.35
N GLY A 147 -12.63 7.71 -8.51
CA GLY A 147 -12.93 9.12 -8.72
C GLY A 147 -13.88 9.60 -7.63
N GLY A 148 -13.35 10.42 -6.73
CA GLY A 148 -14.13 11.31 -5.89
C GLY A 148 -14.19 12.65 -6.62
N ARG A 149 -15.32 12.92 -7.26
CA ARG A 149 -15.84 14.28 -7.33
C ARG A 149 -16.67 14.52 -6.08
#